data_AF-A0A139IEB4-F1
#
_entry.id   AF-A0A139IEB4-F1
#
_cell.length_a   1.000
_cell.length_b   1.000
_cell.length_c   1.000
_cell.angle_alpha   90.00
_cell.angle_beta   90.00
_cell.angle_gamma   90.00
#
_symmetry.space_group_name_H-M   'P 1'
#
loop_
_entity.id
_entity.type
_entity.pdbx_description
1 polymer ?
#
loop_
_entity_poly.entity_id
_entity_poly.type
_entity_poly.pdbx_seq_one_letter_code
_entity_poly.pdbx_strand_id
1 'polypeptide(L)'
;MLDPYICDEYGCNRPFQEPNALKHHKITHLSPSVHCYGCKRMFTTYHGMIIHLESGKCASGIDVCTVNRLAVWCYQFKKYTCKDFYPQLLKASTAYRDDPANHPFKCPTCGSTFPLVSSLFMHTYSPSCEQTMGGGAIGKLKKWLRKSLKRYKVRN
;
A
#
# COMPACT_ATOMS: atom_id res chain seq x y z
N MET A 1 26.86 -12.30 -19.41
CA MET A 1 26.33 -12.64 -18.07
C MET A 1 26.30 -11.34 -17.30
N LEU A 2 25.13 -10.91 -16.80
CA LEU A 2 25.06 -9.74 -15.92
C LEU A 2 25.44 -10.19 -14.51
N ASP A 3 26.32 -9.45 -13.85
CA ASP A 3 26.63 -9.70 -12.44
C ASP A 3 25.38 -9.49 -11.58
N PRO A 4 25.07 -10.41 -10.64
CA PRO A 4 23.92 -10.27 -9.76
C PRO A 4 24.12 -9.10 -8.79
N TYR A 5 23.03 -8.41 -8.46
CA TYR A 5 23.02 -7.37 -7.43
C TYR A 5 23.04 -8.03 -6.04
N ILE A 6 24.12 -7.84 -5.28
CA ILE A 6 24.30 -8.47 -3.96
C ILE A 6 23.95 -7.49 -2.83
N CYS A 7 23.30 -7.99 -1.79
CA CYS A 7 23.09 -7.22 -0.57
C CYS A 7 24.40 -7.03 0.21
N ASP A 8 24.76 -5.78 0.43
CA ASP A 8 25.94 -5.27 1.15
C ASP A 8 25.78 -5.23 2.68
N GLU A 9 24.60 -5.58 3.19
CA GLU A 9 24.34 -5.60 4.63
C GLU A 9 25.09 -6.75 5.28
N TYR A 10 25.75 -6.43 6.40
CA TYR A 10 26.65 -7.35 7.10
C TYR A 10 25.94 -8.66 7.44
N GLY A 11 26.41 -9.77 6.87
CA GLY A 11 25.85 -11.11 7.08
C GLY A 11 24.67 -11.51 6.18
N CYS A 12 24.25 -10.69 5.21
CA CYS A 12 23.15 -11.04 4.31
C CYS A 12 23.60 -11.69 2.98
N ASN A 13 24.49 -11.03 2.22
CA ASN A 13 25.08 -11.49 0.95
C ASN A 13 24.10 -12.13 -0.07
N ARG A 14 22.80 -11.81 -0.01
CA ARG A 14 21.79 -12.39 -0.91
C ARG A 14 21.91 -11.80 -2.33
N PRO A 15 21.94 -12.63 -3.38
CA PRO A 15 21.97 -12.17 -4.77
C PRO A 15 20.56 -11.90 -5.32
N PHE A 16 20.45 -10.90 -6.19
CA PHE A 16 19.23 -10.52 -6.89
C PHE A 16 19.52 -10.27 -8.37
N GLN A 17 18.58 -10.64 -9.24
CA GLN A 17 18.70 -10.43 -10.69
C GLN A 17 18.39 -8.99 -11.10
N GLU A 18 17.65 -8.26 -10.26
CA GLU A 18 17.19 -6.90 -10.56
C GLU A 18 17.56 -5.93 -9.43
N PRO A 19 17.97 -4.69 -9.75
CA PRO A 19 18.29 -3.69 -8.73
C PRO A 19 17.09 -3.33 -7.85
N ASN A 20 15.88 -3.36 -8.42
CA ASN A 20 14.66 -3.08 -7.67
C ASN A 20 14.36 -4.17 -6.63
N ALA A 21 14.60 -5.43 -6.98
CA ALA A 21 14.46 -6.55 -6.05
C ALA A 21 15.44 -6.43 -4.86
N LEU A 22 16.70 -6.06 -5.12
CA LEU A 22 17.67 -5.75 -4.07
C LEU A 22 17.20 -4.57 -3.20
N LYS A 23 16.74 -3.47 -3.81
CA LYS A 23 16.24 -2.30 -3.08
C LYS A 23 15.07 -2.65 -2.15
N HIS A 24 14.12 -3.45 -2.64
CA HIS A 24 13.01 -3.95 -1.82
C HIS A 24 13.49 -4.88 -0.71
N HIS A 25 14.49 -5.71 -0.97
CA HIS A 25 15.08 -6.56 0.05
C HIS A 25 15.77 -5.76 1.17
N LYS A 26 16.48 -4.67 0.87
CA LYS A 26 17.15 -3.84 1.89
C LYS A 26 16.21 -3.31 2.97
N ILE A 27 14.92 -3.18 2.66
CA ILE A 27 13.86 -2.82 3.63
C ILE A 27 13.81 -3.81 4.82
N THR A 28 14.14 -5.08 4.60
CA THR A 28 14.12 -6.13 5.64
C THR A 28 15.17 -5.91 6.73
N HIS A 29 16.21 -5.12 6.43
CA HIS A 29 17.26 -4.75 7.38
C HIS A 29 16.92 -3.47 8.16
N LEU A 30 15.91 -2.70 7.72
CA LEU A 30 15.52 -1.48 8.40
C LEU A 30 14.79 -1.78 9.71
N SER A 31 15.05 -0.96 10.72
CA SER A 31 14.28 -0.98 11.96
C SER A 31 12.84 -0.47 11.72
N PRO A 32 11.82 -1.11 12.31
CA PRO A 32 10.43 -0.64 12.20
C PRO A 32 10.27 0.79 12.72
N SER A 33 9.70 1.68 11.90
CA SER A 33 9.49 3.10 12.24
C SER A 33 8.05 3.57 11.96
N VAL A 34 7.25 2.75 11.27
CA VAL A 34 5.88 3.10 10.89
C VAL A 34 4.89 2.47 11.86
N HIS A 35 4.28 3.28 12.71
CA HIS A 35 3.21 2.81 13.58
C HIS A 35 1.93 2.49 12.80
N CYS A 36 1.28 1.39 13.16
CA CYS A 36 -0.08 1.11 12.76
C CYS A 36 -1.03 2.23 13.22
N TYR A 37 -2.01 2.56 12.37
CA TYR A 37 -3.01 3.56 12.72
C TYR A 37 -4.14 2.99 13.60
N GLY A 38 -4.32 1.66 13.62
CA GLY A 38 -5.35 0.99 14.41
C GLY A 38 -4.84 0.34 15.71
N CYS A 39 -3.64 -0.25 15.68
CA CYS A 39 -3.06 -0.99 16.82
C CYS A 39 -1.68 -0.46 17.22
N LYS A 40 -1.00 -1.14 18.15
CA LYS A 40 0.33 -0.76 18.65
C LYS A 40 1.50 -1.30 17.81
N ARG A 41 1.25 -2.16 16.81
CA ARG A 41 2.30 -2.76 15.97
C ARG A 41 3.05 -1.70 15.15
N MET A 42 4.31 -2.00 14.84
CA MET A 42 5.18 -1.19 14.00
C MET A 42 5.62 -1.98 12.77
N PHE A 43 5.92 -1.25 11.69
CA PHE A 43 6.31 -1.79 10.39
C PHE A 43 7.52 -1.02 9.84
N THR A 44 8.27 -1.65 8.96
CA THR A 44 9.41 -1.02 8.27
C THR A 44 8.95 -0.09 7.15
N THR A 45 7.78 -0.34 6.55
CA THR A 45 7.23 0.48 5.45
C THR A 45 5.77 0.87 5.65
N TYR A 46 5.40 1.95 4.97
CA TYR A 46 4.01 2.42 4.93
C TYR A 46 3.07 1.41 4.26
N HIS A 47 3.44 0.86 3.09
CA HIS A 47 2.63 -0.15 2.42
C HIS A 47 2.51 -1.44 3.25
N GLY A 48 3.56 -1.85 3.98
CA GLY A 48 3.50 -2.99 4.91
C GLY A 48 2.48 -2.80 6.04
N MET A 49 2.39 -1.58 6.58
CA MET A 49 1.34 -1.23 7.54
C MET A 49 -0.06 -1.29 6.92
N ILE A 50 -0.24 -0.83 5.66
CA ILE A 50 -1.54 -0.96 4.96
C ILE A 50 -1.88 -2.43 4.67
N ILE A 51 -0.93 -3.28 4.28
CA ILE A 51 -1.14 -4.74 4.10
C ILE A 51 -1.67 -5.36 5.40
N HIS A 52 -1.08 -4.99 6.54
CA HIS A 52 -1.57 -5.45 7.84
C HIS A 52 -3.03 -5.08 8.08
N LEU A 53 -3.43 -3.84 7.76
CA LEU A 53 -4.82 -3.40 7.87
C LEU A 53 -5.73 -4.14 6.88
N GLU A 54 -5.34 -4.26 5.62
CA GLU A 54 -6.13 -4.97 4.60
C GLU A 54 -6.30 -6.46 4.91
N SER A 55 -5.35 -7.07 5.64
CA SER A 55 -5.45 -8.48 6.06
C SER A 55 -6.57 -8.77 7.07
N GLY A 56 -7.17 -7.74 7.68
CA GLY A 56 -8.19 -7.89 8.73
C GLY A 56 -7.66 -8.40 10.07
N LYS A 57 -6.35 -8.65 10.19
CA LYS A 57 -5.70 -9.16 11.43
C LYS A 57 -5.35 -8.06 12.42
N CYS A 58 -5.77 -6.82 12.17
CA CYS A 58 -5.51 -5.71 13.08
C CYS A 58 -6.46 -5.76 14.27
N ALA A 59 -5.95 -5.59 15.49
CA ALA A 59 -6.75 -5.55 16.71
C ALA A 59 -7.82 -4.43 16.73
N SER A 60 -7.70 -3.43 15.86
CA SER A 60 -8.72 -2.39 15.70
C SER A 60 -9.94 -2.82 14.87
N GLY A 61 -9.95 -4.04 14.33
CA GLY A 61 -10.99 -4.51 13.40
C GLY A 61 -10.97 -3.83 12.03
N ILE A 62 -9.91 -3.09 11.69
CA ILE A 62 -9.76 -2.55 10.33
C ILE A 62 -9.42 -3.70 9.39
N ASP A 63 -10.12 -3.74 8.26
CA ASP A 63 -10.00 -4.72 7.19
C ASP A 63 -9.90 -4.06 5.80
N VAL A 64 -9.80 -4.89 4.76
CA VAL A 64 -9.76 -4.43 3.36
C VAL A 64 -11.00 -3.60 2.97
N CYS A 65 -12.18 -3.97 3.46
CA CYS A 65 -13.43 -3.27 3.18
C CYS A 65 -13.37 -1.82 3.70
N THR A 66 -12.86 -1.64 4.92
CA THR A 66 -12.66 -0.34 5.55
C THR A 66 -11.65 0.50 4.78
N VAL A 67 -10.49 -0.07 4.42
CA VAL A 67 -9.44 0.64 3.67
C VAL A 67 -9.96 1.06 2.29
N ASN A 68 -10.61 0.15 1.57
CA ASN A 68 -11.21 0.41 0.26
C ASN A 68 -12.25 1.53 0.30
N ARG A 69 -13.18 1.48 1.26
CA ARG A 69 -14.21 2.51 1.42
C ARG A 69 -13.59 3.87 1.74
N LEU A 70 -12.59 3.91 2.63
CA LEU A 70 -11.89 5.14 2.98
C LEU A 70 -11.10 5.72 1.79
N ALA A 71 -10.54 4.87 0.93
CA ALA A 71 -9.87 5.30 -0.30
C ALA A 71 -10.86 5.99 -1.25
N VAL A 72 -12.04 5.41 -1.48
CA VAL A 72 -13.05 6.03 -2.37
C VAL A 72 -13.79 7.23 -1.76
N TRP A 73 -13.78 7.38 -0.44
CA TRP A 73 -14.27 8.60 0.25
C TRP A 73 -13.32 9.79 0.17
N CYS A 74 -12.05 9.57 -0.16
CA CYS A 74 -11.14 10.67 -0.36
C CYS A 74 -11.55 11.48 -1.60
N TYR A 75 -11.55 12.81 -1.49
CA TYR A 75 -11.97 13.71 -2.58
C TYR A 75 -11.19 13.53 -3.90
N GLN A 76 -10.01 12.91 -3.87
CA GLN A 76 -9.19 12.63 -5.05
C GLN A 76 -9.46 11.25 -5.68
N PHE A 77 -10.42 10.46 -5.20
CA PHE A 77 -10.60 9.06 -5.60
C PHE A 77 -10.62 8.84 -7.11
N LYS A 78 -11.25 9.75 -7.89
CA LYS A 78 -11.32 9.68 -9.36
C LYS A 78 -9.96 9.59 -10.06
N LYS A 79 -8.88 10.03 -9.40
CA LYS A 79 -7.53 10.00 -9.95
C LYS A 79 -6.87 8.61 -9.85
N TYR A 80 -7.19 7.84 -8.81
CA TYR A 80 -6.54 6.55 -8.53
C TYR A 80 -7.52 5.38 -8.37
N THR A 81 -8.80 5.58 -8.69
CA THR A 81 -9.82 4.52 -8.67
C THR A 81 -10.47 4.43 -10.04
N CYS A 82 -10.69 3.21 -10.52
CA CYS A 82 -11.47 2.89 -11.71
C CYS A 82 -12.97 3.08 -11.41
N LYS A 83 -13.68 3.82 -12.26
CA LYS A 83 -15.06 4.27 -12.01
C LYS A 83 -16.03 3.11 -11.81
N ASP A 84 -15.84 2.01 -12.54
CA ASP A 84 -16.74 0.86 -12.55
C ASP A 84 -16.78 0.14 -11.19
N PHE A 85 -15.68 0.23 -10.44
CA PHE A 85 -15.58 -0.34 -9.10
C PHE A 85 -16.02 0.63 -7.99
N TYR A 86 -16.30 1.91 -8.27
CA TYR A 86 -16.68 2.86 -7.23
C TYR A 86 -17.92 2.43 -6.40
N PRO A 87 -19.04 1.99 -7.01
CA PRO A 87 -20.24 1.66 -6.26
C PRO A 87 -20.05 0.51 -5.26
N GLN A 88 -19.34 -0.54 -5.66
CA GLN A 88 -19.05 -1.69 -4.78
C GLN A 88 -18.07 -1.33 -3.65
N LEU A 89 -17.02 -0.53 -3.93
CA LEU A 89 -16.05 -0.11 -2.91
C LEU A 89 -16.69 0.82 -1.88
N LEU A 90 -17.61 1.68 -2.32
CA LEU A 90 -18.38 2.56 -1.45
C LEU A 90 -19.29 1.76 -0.49
N LYS A 91 -19.89 0.67 -1.00
CA LYS A 91 -20.71 -0.28 -0.23
C LYS A 91 -19.88 -1.26 0.60
N ALA A 92 -18.55 -1.05 0.71
CA ALA A 92 -17.65 -1.93 1.45
C ALA A 92 -17.68 -3.39 0.96
N SER A 93 -17.99 -3.62 -0.33
CA SER A 93 -17.97 -4.93 -0.95
C SER A 93 -16.59 -5.27 -1.51
N THR A 94 -16.21 -6.54 -1.35
CA THR A 94 -14.98 -7.13 -1.88
C THR A 94 -15.21 -8.12 -3.02
N ALA A 95 -16.43 -8.20 -3.57
CA ALA A 95 -16.78 -9.15 -4.63
C ALA A 95 -15.85 -9.09 -5.85
N TYR A 96 -15.26 -7.93 -6.14
CA TYR A 96 -14.26 -7.83 -7.22
C TYR A 96 -13.07 -8.75 -7.03
N ARG A 97 -12.73 -9.14 -5.80
CA ARG A 97 -11.58 -9.99 -5.50
C ARG A 97 -11.78 -11.43 -5.97
N ASP A 98 -13.01 -11.82 -6.32
CA ASP A 98 -13.32 -13.16 -6.83
C ASP A 98 -12.72 -13.38 -8.22
N ASP A 99 -12.46 -12.29 -8.96
CA ASP A 99 -11.75 -12.32 -10.23
C ASP A 99 -10.38 -11.61 -10.09
N PRO A 100 -9.26 -12.35 -10.26
CA PRO A 100 -7.91 -11.79 -10.21
C PRO A 100 -7.63 -10.66 -11.22
N ALA A 101 -8.38 -10.57 -12.32
CA ALA A 101 -8.24 -9.50 -13.32
C ALA A 101 -8.80 -8.16 -12.84
N ASN A 102 -9.59 -8.16 -11.76
CA ASN A 102 -10.17 -6.94 -11.22
C ASN A 102 -9.14 -6.11 -10.45
N HIS A 103 -8.90 -4.91 -10.95
CA HIS A 103 -7.94 -3.99 -10.40
C HIS A 103 -8.56 -2.60 -10.19
N PRO A 104 -9.24 -2.39 -9.04
CA PRO A 104 -9.99 -1.16 -8.80
C PRO A 104 -9.13 0.09 -8.65
N PHE A 105 -7.86 -0.07 -8.29
CA PHE A 105 -6.96 1.05 -8.02
C PHE A 105 -6.00 1.24 -9.18
N LYS A 106 -5.62 2.48 -9.48
CA LYS A 106 -4.69 2.80 -10.56
C LYS A 106 -3.70 3.89 -10.16
N CYS A 107 -2.49 3.83 -10.71
CA CYS A 107 -1.53 4.90 -10.61
C CYS A 107 -2.01 6.10 -11.46
N PRO A 108 -2.14 7.30 -10.89
CA PRO A 108 -2.58 8.47 -11.65
C PRO A 108 -1.54 8.99 -12.66
N THR A 109 -0.29 8.52 -12.58
CA THR A 109 0.80 8.93 -13.48
C THR A 109 0.97 7.96 -14.64
N CYS A 110 1.22 6.67 -14.37
CA CYS A 110 1.48 5.68 -15.43
C CYS A 110 0.27 4.83 -15.82
N GLY A 111 -0.84 4.93 -15.10
CA GLY A 111 -2.07 4.18 -15.40
C GLY A 111 -2.08 2.72 -14.96
N SER A 112 -0.96 2.16 -14.48
CA SER A 112 -0.91 0.77 -13.97
C SER A 112 -1.97 0.51 -12.90
N THR A 113 -2.62 -0.64 -12.97
CA THR A 113 -3.76 -0.99 -12.11
C THR A 113 -3.37 -2.02 -11.04
N PHE A 114 -4.08 -2.00 -9.91
CA PHE A 114 -3.78 -2.80 -8.74
C PHE A 114 -5.07 -3.28 -8.03
N PRO A 115 -5.07 -4.48 -7.43
CA PRO A 115 -6.23 -5.02 -6.70
C PRO A 115 -6.38 -4.43 -5.29
N LEU A 116 -5.32 -3.84 -4.73
CA LEU A 116 -5.24 -3.35 -3.36
C LEU A 116 -4.63 -1.96 -3.29
N VAL A 117 -5.00 -1.22 -2.24
CA VAL A 117 -4.41 0.11 -1.95
C VAL A 117 -2.95 -0.06 -1.54
N SER A 118 -2.62 -1.11 -0.80
CA SER A 118 -1.23 -1.45 -0.47
C SER A 118 -0.35 -1.67 -1.70
N SER A 119 -0.85 -2.40 -2.69
CA SER A 119 -0.13 -2.67 -3.95
C SER A 119 0.13 -1.38 -4.72
N LEU A 120 -0.85 -0.47 -4.79
CA LEU A 120 -0.64 0.87 -5.35
C LEU A 120 0.45 1.63 -4.59
N PHE A 121 0.44 1.60 -3.24
CA PHE A 121 1.49 2.26 -2.48
C PHE A 121 2.88 1.62 -2.65
N MET A 122 2.96 0.30 -2.77
CA MET A 122 4.20 -0.41 -3.08
C MET A 122 4.76 0.04 -4.43
N HIS A 123 3.91 0.15 -5.45
CA HIS A 123 4.30 0.70 -6.75
C HIS A 123 4.87 2.12 -6.62
N THR A 124 4.22 3.02 -5.88
CA THR A 124 4.73 4.40 -5.66
C THR A 124 5.93 4.51 -4.71
N TYR A 125 6.33 3.40 -4.08
CA TYR A 125 7.57 3.30 -3.30
C TYR A 125 8.75 2.92 -4.20
N SER A 126 8.48 2.03 -5.15
CA SER A 126 9.46 1.56 -6.13
C SER A 126 9.75 2.64 -7.18
N PRO A 127 10.92 2.63 -7.83
CA PRO A 127 11.24 3.52 -8.94
C PRO A 127 10.56 3.09 -10.26
N SER A 128 9.48 2.29 -10.21
CA SER A 128 8.77 1.79 -11.40
C SER A 128 8.02 2.88 -12.17
N CYS A 129 7.80 4.05 -11.58
CA CYS A 129 7.30 5.23 -12.29
C CYS A 129 7.69 6.53 -11.55
N GLU A 130 7.33 7.69 -12.13
CA GLU A 130 7.59 9.01 -11.54
C GLU A 130 6.65 9.37 -10.37
N GLN A 131 5.62 8.57 -10.09
CA GLN A 131 4.69 8.83 -8.99
C GLN A 131 5.34 8.52 -7.64
N THR A 132 5.37 9.52 -6.76
CA THR A 132 5.85 9.35 -5.38
C THR A 132 4.70 9.26 -4.37
N MET A 133 4.96 8.64 -3.21
CA MET A 133 4.01 8.64 -2.09
C MET A 133 3.69 10.03 -1.52
N GLY A 134 4.55 11.03 -1.76
CA GLY A 134 4.40 12.38 -1.21
C GLY A 134 3.60 13.33 -2.10
N GLY A 135 3.57 13.07 -3.41
CA GLY A 135 3.05 13.99 -4.41
C GLY A 135 1.61 13.72 -4.87
N GLY A 136 0.96 14.76 -5.39
CA GLY A 136 -0.29 14.65 -6.13
C GLY A 136 -1.45 13.98 -5.38
N ALA A 137 -2.24 13.20 -6.12
CA ALA A 137 -3.42 12.51 -5.59
C ALA A 137 -3.05 11.41 -4.57
N ILE A 138 -1.92 10.72 -4.77
CA ILE A 138 -1.44 9.66 -3.87
C ILE A 138 -1.02 10.23 -2.52
N GLY A 139 -0.27 11.35 -2.50
CA GLY A 139 0.07 12.03 -1.25
C GLY A 139 -1.15 12.50 -0.47
N LYS A 140 -2.19 12.98 -1.17
CA LYS A 140 -3.47 13.37 -0.57
C LYS A 140 -4.22 12.15 -0.01
N LEU A 141 -4.25 11.03 -0.72
CA LEU A 141 -4.79 9.76 -0.22
C LEU A 141 -4.06 9.30 1.05
N LYS A 142 -2.72 9.31 1.06
CA LYS A 142 -1.92 8.92 2.24
C LYS A 142 -2.24 9.77 3.46
N LYS A 143 -2.32 11.11 3.30
CA LYS A 143 -2.69 12.03 4.38
C LYS A 143 -4.12 11.79 4.88
N TRP A 144 -5.06 11.56 3.96
CA TRP A 144 -6.45 11.25 4.27
C TRP A 144 -6.57 9.95 5.07
N LEU A 145 -5.97 8.86 4.61
CA LEU A 145 -5.97 7.56 5.28
C LEU A 145 -5.39 7.68 6.70
N ARG A 146 -4.28 8.41 6.88
CA ARG A 146 -3.72 8.67 8.21
C ARG A 146 -4.74 9.33 9.16
N LYS A 147 -5.47 10.35 8.69
CA LYS A 147 -6.46 11.06 9.51
C LYS A 147 -7.66 10.18 9.84
N SER A 148 -8.14 9.41 8.85
CA SER A 148 -9.35 8.60 8.97
C SER A 148 -9.13 7.31 9.76
N LEU A 149 -8.05 6.57 9.48
CA LEU A 149 -7.78 5.29 10.14
C LEU A 149 -7.45 5.45 11.63
N LYS A 150 -6.82 6.56 12.03
CA LYS A 150 -6.54 6.85 13.45
C LYS A 150 -7.81 6.99 14.31
N ARG A 151 -8.99 7.17 13.71
CA ARG A 151 -10.27 7.19 14.43
C ARG A 151 -10.67 5.81 14.97
N TYR A 152 -10.15 4.75 14.37
CA TYR A 152 -10.36 3.36 14.78
C TYR A 152 -9.29 2.90 15.79
N LYS A 153 -8.37 3.79 16.18
CA LYS A 153 -7.27 3.42 17.07
C LYS A 153 -7.83 2.94 18.41
N VAL A 154 -7.49 1.72 18.78
CA VAL A 154 -7.87 1.16 20.09
C VAL A 154 -7.22 2.00 21.17
N ARG A 155 -8.04 2.58 22.05
CA ARG A 155 -7.60 3.21 23.29
C ARG A 155 -7.48 2.08 24.32
N ASN A 156 -6.31 1.99 24.93
CA ASN A 156 -6.10 1.11 26.08
C ASN A 156 -6.99 1.55 27.24
#